data_AF-A0A4R4B2A7-F1
#
_entry.id   AF-A0A4R4B2A7-F1
#
_cell.length_a   1.000
_cell.length_b   1.000
_cell.length_c   1.000
_cell.angle_alpha   90.00
_cell.angle_beta   90.00
_cell.angle_gamma   90.00
#
_symmetry.space_group_name_H-M   'P 1'
#
loop_
_entity.id
_entity.type
_entity.pdbx_description
1 polymer ?
#
loop_
_entity_poly.entity_id
_entity_poly.type
_entity_poly.pdbx_seq_one_letter_code
_entity_poly.pdbx_strand_id
1 'polypeptide(L)'
;MNQDDNLLVEIAKGENELRYLITDNGIPIPEVALWLDLASLNSYLTGERYAYALLKYLRFLKRKNMDFREVQNKGTIEEYVKYLMGFREQIINIEAPLTFTAIQTNLTPIKQFYG
;
A
#
# COMPACT_ATOMS: atom_id res chain seq x y z
N MET A 1 -10.14 -9.03 -17.00
CA MET A 1 -8.97 -9.55 -17.75
C MET A 1 -7.76 -9.22 -16.88
N ASN A 2 -7.14 -10.23 -16.29
CA ASN A 2 -6.08 -10.07 -15.29
C ASN A 2 -4.86 -9.43 -15.93
N GLN A 3 -4.59 -8.15 -15.65
CA GLN A 3 -3.22 -7.66 -15.66
C GLN A 3 -2.57 -8.25 -14.43
N ASP A 4 -1.55 -9.08 -14.63
CA ASP A 4 -0.77 -9.65 -13.54
C ASP A 4 -0.38 -8.52 -12.57
N ASP A 5 -0.79 -8.67 -11.30
CA ASP A 5 -0.54 -7.73 -10.21
C ASP A 5 0.95 -7.86 -9.84
N ASN A 6 1.85 -7.43 -10.75
CA ASN A 6 3.32 -7.59 -10.67
C ASN A 6 3.98 -6.71 -9.60
N LEU A 7 3.15 -6.00 -8.83
CA LEU A 7 3.56 -5.35 -7.61
C LEU A 7 3.70 -6.39 -6.50
N LEU A 8 4.88 -6.52 -5.91
CA LEU A 8 5.16 -7.47 -4.85
C LEU A 8 5.93 -6.80 -3.71
N VAL A 9 5.84 -7.40 -2.51
CA VAL A 9 6.75 -7.07 -1.42
C VAL A 9 7.88 -8.09 -1.42
N GLU A 10 9.11 -7.60 -1.45
CA GLU A 10 10.33 -8.40 -1.39
C GLU A 10 11.11 -8.06 -0.11
N ILE A 11 11.84 -9.05 0.41
CA ILE A 11 12.64 -8.89 1.62
C ILE A 11 14.11 -8.84 1.20
N ALA A 12 14.75 -7.71 1.46
CA ALA A 12 16.20 -7.57 1.34
C ALA A 12 16.84 -7.87 2.69
N LYS A 13 17.79 -8.81 2.70
CA LYS A 13 18.53 -9.24 3.90
C LYS A 13 20.00 -8.89 3.73
N GLY A 14 20.49 -7.98 4.57
CA GLY A 14 21.92 -7.71 4.76
C GLY A 14 22.45 -8.38 6.04
N GLU A 15 23.75 -8.23 6.32
CA GLU A 15 24.41 -8.88 7.46
C GLU A 15 23.79 -8.51 8.82
N ASN A 16 23.21 -7.31 8.96
CA ASN A 16 22.54 -6.85 10.19
C ASN A 16 21.22 -6.12 9.93
N GLU A 17 20.67 -6.22 8.71
CA GLU A 17 19.51 -5.42 8.31
C GLU A 17 18.49 -6.27 7.57
N LEU A 18 17.23 -6.11 7.95
CA LEU A 18 16.09 -6.68 7.25
C LEU A 18 15.24 -5.50 6.76
N ARG A 19 15.10 -5.40 5.44
CA ARG A 19 14.35 -4.32 4.78
C ARG A 19 13.24 -4.91 3.91
N TYR A 20 12.15 -4.18 3.79
CA TYR A 20 11.02 -4.53 2.93
C TYR A 20 10.98 -3.56 1.75
N LEU A 21 10.93 -4.11 0.54
CA LEU A 21 10.89 -3.36 -0.72
C LEU A 21 9.58 -3.65 -1.43
N ILE A 22 9.06 -2.66 -2.16
CA ILE A 22 7.99 -2.88 -3.13
C ILE A 22 8.61 -2.85 -4.53
N THR A 23 8.40 -3.93 -5.29
CA THR A 23 8.89 -4.08 -6.65
C THR A 23 7.74 -4.06 -7.66
N ASP A 24 7.97 -3.50 -8.85
CA ASP A 24 7.12 -3.72 -10.03
C ASP A 24 7.92 -4.53 -11.05
N ASN A 25 7.47 -5.75 -11.37
CA ASN A 25 8.21 -6.69 -12.22
C ASN A 25 9.64 -6.98 -11.71
N GLY A 26 9.80 -7.10 -10.38
CA GLY A 26 11.11 -7.34 -9.76
C GLY A 26 12.04 -6.12 -9.73
N ILE A 27 11.58 -4.95 -10.19
CA ILE A 27 12.33 -3.70 -10.11
C ILE A 27 11.81 -2.89 -8.91
N PRO A 28 12.64 -2.58 -7.90
CA PRO A 28 12.25 -1.74 -6.78
C PRO A 28 11.75 -0.37 -7.24
N ILE A 29 10.65 0.10 -6.65
CA ILE A 29 10.14 1.46 -6.87
C ILE A 29 10.95 2.41 -5.98
N PRO A 30 11.85 3.26 -6.52
CA PRO A 30 12.87 3.93 -5.72
C PRO A 30 12.31 4.83 -4.61
N GLU A 31 11.27 5.61 -4.91
CA GLU A 31 10.68 6.55 -3.94
C GLU A 31 9.96 5.82 -2.80
N VAL A 32 9.31 4.70 -3.13
CA VAL A 32 8.62 3.85 -2.15
C VAL A 32 9.64 3.11 -1.28
N ALA A 33 10.72 2.61 -1.89
CA ALA A 33 11.81 1.97 -1.16
C ALA A 33 12.50 2.93 -0.18
N LEU A 34 12.85 4.14 -0.64
CA LEU A 34 13.46 5.16 0.21
C LEU A 34 12.56 5.53 1.39
N TRP A 35 11.26 5.73 1.12
CA TRP A 35 10.33 6.06 2.18
C TRP A 35 10.16 4.90 3.19
N LEU A 36 10.08 3.65 2.72
CA LEU A 36 9.98 2.48 3.58
C LEU A 36 11.21 2.34 4.48
N ASP A 37 12.41 2.57 3.96
CA ASP A 37 13.65 2.55 4.73
C ASP A 37 13.59 3.61 5.85
N LEU A 38 13.18 4.84 5.55
CA LEU A 38 13.04 5.92 6.53
C LEU A 38 11.95 5.63 7.58
N ALA A 39 10.80 5.14 7.13
CA ALA A 39 9.66 4.86 8.01
C ALA A 39 9.89 3.63 8.92
N SER A 40 10.83 2.76 8.57
CA SER A 40 11.15 1.52 9.29
C SER A 40 12.45 1.56 10.08
N LEU A 41 13.14 2.70 10.13
CA LEU A 41 14.43 2.88 10.82
C LEU A 41 14.48 2.28 12.23
N ASN A 42 13.38 2.36 12.97
CA ASN A 42 13.30 1.89 14.36
C ASN A 42 12.76 0.47 14.51
N SER A 43 12.20 -0.15 13.46
CA SER A 43 11.54 -1.45 13.55
C SER A 43 11.26 -2.07 12.18
N TYR A 44 11.86 -3.23 11.90
CA TYR A 44 11.57 -4.02 10.70
C TYR A 44 10.10 -4.48 10.64
N LEU A 45 9.46 -4.76 11.78
CA LEU A 45 8.03 -5.10 11.85
C LEU A 45 7.14 -3.92 11.43
N THR A 46 7.59 -2.69 11.70
CA THR A 46 6.93 -1.49 11.16
C THR A 46 7.10 -1.43 9.65
N GLY A 47 8.31 -1.73 9.14
CA GLY A 47 8.58 -1.85 7.71
C GLY A 47 7.68 -2.87 7.02
N GLU A 48 7.52 -4.07 7.59
CA GLU A 48 6.63 -5.10 7.07
C GLU A 48 5.19 -4.59 6.95
N ARG A 49 4.64 -4.08 8.05
CA ARG A 49 3.27 -3.58 8.11
C ARG A 49 3.05 -2.46 7.09
N TYR A 50 4.02 -1.56 6.97
CA TYR A 50 3.93 -0.41 6.08
C TYR A 50 4.05 -0.83 4.62
N ALA A 51 4.95 -1.76 4.29
CA ALA A 51 5.11 -2.31 2.95
C ALA A 51 3.83 -3.00 2.47
N TYR A 52 3.17 -3.82 3.30
CA TYR A 52 1.91 -4.46 2.90
C TYR A 52 0.74 -3.47 2.78
N ALA A 53 0.69 -2.44 3.63
CA ALA A 53 -0.32 -1.39 3.52
C ALA A 53 -0.15 -0.56 2.22
N LEU A 54 1.09 -0.17 1.92
CA LEU A 54 1.42 0.55 0.68
C LEU A 54 1.19 -0.33 -0.55
N LEU A 55 1.59 -1.61 -0.52
CA LEU A 55 1.35 -2.54 -1.62
C LEU A 55 -0.14 -2.60 -1.99
N LYS A 56 -1.02 -2.74 -0.98
CA LYS A 56 -2.47 -2.78 -1.22
C LYS A 56 -2.98 -1.49 -1.85
N TYR A 57 -2.44 -0.34 -1.44
CA TYR A 57 -2.80 0.96 -1.99
C TYR A 57 -2.28 1.16 -3.41
N LEU A 58 -1.02 0.82 -3.69
CA LEU A 58 -0.44 0.91 -5.03
C LEU A 58 -1.16 0.01 -6.04
N ARG A 59 -1.58 -1.20 -5.62
CA ARG A 59 -2.44 -2.06 -6.45
C ARG A 59 -3.81 -1.45 -6.71
N PHE A 60 -4.40 -0.77 -5.71
CA PHE A 60 -5.64 -0.02 -5.91
C PHE A 60 -5.44 1.08 -6.95
N LEU A 61 -4.37 1.87 -6.85
CA LEU A 61 -4.06 2.93 -7.82
C LEU A 61 -3.79 2.38 -9.23
N LYS A 62 -3.04 1.27 -9.34
CA LYS A 62 -2.76 0.58 -10.61
C LYS A 62 -4.05 0.16 -11.32
N ARG A 63 -5.04 -0.35 -10.57
CA ARG A 63 -6.38 -0.69 -11.12
C ARG A 63 -7.16 0.52 -11.62
N LYS A 64 -6.85 1.72 -11.13
CA LYS A 64 -7.42 3.00 -11.61
C LYS A 64 -6.57 3.66 -12.68
N ASN A 65 -5.50 3.00 -13.13
CA ASN A 65 -4.51 3.57 -14.06
C ASN A 65 -3.95 4.91 -13.58
N MET A 66 -3.68 5.02 -12.27
CA MET A 66 -3.18 6.22 -11.61
C MET A 66 -1.79 5.95 -11.03
N ASP A 67 -0.82 6.81 -11.32
CA ASP A 67 0.48 6.77 -10.66
C ASP A 67 0.37 7.39 -9.26
N PHE A 68 1.07 6.84 -8.28
CA PHE A 68 1.04 7.36 -6.91
C PHE A 68 1.55 8.80 -6.81
N ARG A 69 2.43 9.22 -7.73
CA ARG A 69 2.94 10.60 -7.80
C ARG A 69 1.88 11.60 -8.26
N GLU A 70 0.79 11.13 -8.88
CA GLU A 70 -0.28 11.96 -9.43
C GLU A 70 -1.47 12.11 -8.49
N VAL A 71 -1.41 11.53 -7.29
CA VAL A 71 -2.48 11.63 -6.30
C VAL A 71 -2.51 13.04 -5.71
N GLN A 72 -3.39 13.88 -6.23
CA GLN A 72 -3.47 15.31 -5.87
C GLN A 72 -4.68 15.69 -5.00
N ASN A 73 -5.66 14.79 -4.83
CA ASN A 73 -6.92 15.13 -4.18
C ASN A 73 -7.35 14.12 -3.11
N LYS A 74 -8.16 14.60 -2.15
CA LYS A 74 -8.75 13.76 -1.09
C LYS A 74 -9.67 12.66 -1.63
N GLY A 75 -10.23 12.86 -2.83
CA GLY A 75 -11.16 11.93 -3.47
C GLY A 75 -10.56 10.54 -3.68
N THR A 76 -9.32 10.44 -4.16
CA THR A 76 -8.64 9.15 -4.34
C THR A 76 -8.51 8.38 -3.02
N ILE A 77 -8.23 9.06 -1.91
CA ILE A 77 -8.14 8.44 -0.58
C ILE A 77 -9.52 7.98 -0.10
N GLU A 78 -10.57 8.78 -0.30
CA GLU A 78 -11.95 8.38 0.02
C GLU A 78 -12.38 7.13 -0.76
N GLU A 79 -12.05 7.06 -2.04
CA GLU A 79 -12.30 5.90 -2.88
C GLU A 79 -11.52 4.67 -2.40
N TYR A 80 -10.28 4.86 -1.93
CA TYR A 80 -9.53 3.77 -1.30
C TYR A 80 -10.17 3.28 -0.01
N VAL A 81 -10.70 4.18 0.83
CA VAL A 81 -11.45 3.80 2.03
C VAL A 81 -12.70 3.00 1.67
N LYS A 82 -13.46 3.44 0.66
CA LYS A 82 -14.62 2.70 0.13
C LYS A 82 -14.22 1.31 -0.36
N TYR A 83 -13.10 1.21 -1.08
CA TYR A 83 -12.53 -0.06 -1.52
C TYR A 83 -12.20 -1.00 -0.35
N LEU A 84 -11.56 -0.49 0.72
CA LEU A 84 -11.27 -1.27 1.94
C LEU A 84 -12.54 -1.74 2.66
N MET A 85 -13.60 -0.95 2.61
CA MET A 85 -14.92 -1.29 3.16
C MET A 85 -15.72 -2.24 2.26
N GLY A 86 -15.17 -2.68 1.12
CA GLY A 86 -15.84 -3.61 0.23
C GLY A 86 -16.95 -2.98 -0.63
N PHE A 87 -17.07 -1.65 -0.66
CA PHE A 87 -17.97 -0.98 -1.59
C PHE A 87 -17.47 -1.22 -3.02
N ARG A 88 -18.15 -2.11 -3.74
CA ARG A 88 -18.02 -2.33 -5.18
C ARG A 88 -19.27 -1.76 -5.87
N GLU A 89 -19.20 -1.54 -7.18
CA GLU A 89 -20.34 -1.06 -8.00
C GLU A 89 -21.60 -1.93 -7.86
N GLN A 90 -21.47 -3.14 -7.31
CA GLN A 90 -22.56 -3.95 -6.79
C GLN A 90 -22.29 -4.24 -5.31
N ILE A 91 -23.28 -3.97 -4.44
CA ILE A 91 -23.20 -4.30 -3.01
C ILE A 91 -23.39 -5.82 -2.88
N ILE A 92 -22.29 -6.56 -2.79
CA ILE A 92 -22.31 -8.04 -2.74
C ILE A 92 -22.42 -8.55 -1.29
N ASN A 93 -22.11 -7.72 -0.29
CA ASN A 93 -22.32 -8.04 1.12
C ASN A 93 -22.35 -6.77 1.99
N ILE A 94 -23.23 -6.72 3.00
CA ILE A 94 -23.38 -5.59 3.95
C ILE A 94 -22.40 -5.71 5.12
N GLU A 95 -21.84 -6.92 5.35
CA GLU A 95 -20.77 -7.11 6.31
C GLU A 95 -19.46 -6.50 5.75
N ALA A 96 -18.98 -5.44 6.40
CA ALA A 96 -17.73 -4.81 6.03
C ALA A 96 -16.59 -5.84 6.14
N PRO A 97 -15.80 -6.07 5.07
CA PRO A 97 -14.74 -7.07 5.06
C PRO A 97 -13.57 -6.73 5.99
N LEU A 98 -13.50 -5.49 6.53
CA LEU A 98 -12.47 -5.03 7.44
C LEU A 98 -13.07 -4.23 8.61
N THR A 99 -12.49 -4.37 9.79
CA THR A 99 -12.81 -3.54 10.95
C THR A 99 -12.26 -2.12 10.80
N PHE A 100 -12.82 -1.17 11.55
CA PHE A 100 -12.32 0.21 11.57
C PHE A 100 -10.81 0.28 11.91
N THR A 101 -10.36 -0.50 12.90
CA THR A 101 -8.94 -0.60 13.27
C THR A 101 -8.08 -1.10 12.11
N ALA A 102 -8.56 -2.09 11.35
CA ALA A 102 -7.86 -2.59 10.17
C ALA A 102 -7.78 -1.52 9.06
N ILE A 103 -8.85 -0.75 8.84
CA ILE A 103 -8.85 0.38 7.90
C ILE A 103 -7.81 1.42 8.33
N GLN A 104 -7.81 1.83 9.60
CA GLN A 104 -6.83 2.79 10.13
C GLN A 104 -5.39 2.29 9.96
N THR A 105 -5.16 1.00 10.22
CA THR A 105 -3.84 0.36 10.04
C THR A 105 -3.34 0.45 8.59
N ASN A 106 -4.25 0.38 7.60
CA ASN A 106 -3.89 0.57 6.20
C ASN A 106 -3.71 2.05 5.83
N LEU A 107 -4.43 2.98 6.47
CA LEU A 107 -4.39 4.41 6.13
C LEU A 107 -3.20 5.16 6.75
N THR A 108 -2.73 4.77 7.94
CA THR A 108 -1.63 5.47 8.61
C THR A 108 -0.36 5.56 7.75
N PRO A 109 0.12 4.46 7.12
CA PRO A 109 1.31 4.52 6.27
C PRO A 109 1.09 5.40 5.04
N ILE A 110 -0.11 5.36 4.45
CA ILE A 110 -0.46 6.16 3.27
C ILE A 110 -0.45 7.65 3.60
N LYS A 111 -1.05 8.04 4.73
CA LYS A 111 -1.04 9.44 5.19
C LYS A 111 0.39 9.93 5.46
N GLN A 112 1.24 9.09 6.03
CA GLN A 112 2.65 9.43 6.28
C GLN A 112 3.48 9.46 4.99
N PHE A 113 3.07 8.73 3.94
CA PHE A 113 3.72 8.74 2.64
C PHE A 113 3.47 10.02 1.84
N TYR A 114 2.27 10.59 1.94
CA TYR A 114 1.90 11.86 1.28
C TYR A 114 2.02 13.10 2.16
N GLY A 115 2.38 12.93 3.43
CA GLY A 115 2.39 13.97 4.46
C GLY A 115 3.58 14.91 4.38
#